data_AF-A0A0Q5U6H4-F1
#
_entry.id   AF-A0A0Q5U6H4-F1
#
_cell.length_a   1.000
_cell.length_b   1.000
_cell.length_c   1.000
_cell.angle_alpha   90.00
_cell.angle_beta   90.00
_cell.angle_gamma   90.00
#
_symmetry.space_group_name_H-M   'P 1'
#
loop_
_entity.id
_entity.type
_entity.pdbx_description
1 polymer ?
#
loop_
_entity_poly.entity_id
_entity_poly.type
_entity_poly.pdbx_seq_one_letter_code
_entity_poly.pdbx_strand_id
1 'polypeptide(L)'
;MNFRSLIVTLLNWLVWSEQVQLLNGIGIKNLDRTWDSFKAVQIPKQFYDAIEKSDFSKQSLQNKLEHFLEKLQKNLTLSAVLSNSEDIVTNERNYLYRMQELSTFFYEASSSFEHFSSDIKIFYETSKNASYALLFKLRQVPTGQPSIVKVLLTNYFAEMEFFHVLFSEIIDEAMEYSTESLRSIQKLFVYYADTQNIILENWKLKTNPQCCKLYINFLQHQSSQIFKCAALDNLNIVYDVYSVTKLNIKYIMRQLEFRIQRLFNCLLYKSLTLQCKLLKSAEQDLRILFSNLAELDMFLDIKTKKGRALALRYRREKTWINNQINFEPKPDDCLPIGFPNTQMSTDLKECFYFLDNVVQQ
;
A
#
# COMPACT_ATOMS: atom_id res chain seq x y z
N MET A 1 9.89 12.38 -70.99
CA MET A 1 10.22 11.60 -69.77
C MET A 1 11.48 10.80 -70.05
N ASN A 2 12.56 11.06 -69.32
CA ASN A 2 13.89 10.54 -69.64
C ASN A 2 14.03 9.06 -69.26
N PHE A 3 14.17 8.18 -70.25
CA PHE A 3 14.35 6.73 -70.09
C PHE A 3 15.52 6.35 -69.16
N ARG A 4 16.57 7.18 -69.12
CA ARG A 4 17.71 7.02 -68.21
C ARG A 4 17.33 7.20 -66.73
N SER A 5 16.36 8.05 -66.41
CA SER A 5 15.90 8.26 -65.03
C SER A 5 15.09 7.07 -64.51
N LEU A 6 14.36 6.38 -65.39
CA LEU A 6 13.57 5.19 -65.08
C LEU A 6 14.46 3.96 -64.85
N ILE A 7 15.55 3.84 -65.61
CA ILE A 7 16.51 2.74 -65.47
C ILE A 7 17.32 2.89 -64.16
N VAL A 8 17.71 4.11 -63.79
CA VAL A 8 18.44 4.36 -62.54
C VAL A 8 17.55 4.13 -61.31
N THR A 9 16.25 4.47 -61.36
CA THR A 9 15.32 4.15 -60.26
C THR A 9 15.06 2.66 -60.15
N LEU A 10 14.91 1.94 -61.28
CA LEU A 10 14.75 0.47 -61.28
C LEU A 10 16.00 -0.27 -60.78
N LEU A 11 17.19 0.16 -61.19
CA LEU A 11 18.44 -0.43 -60.71
C LEU A 11 18.68 -0.15 -59.22
N ASN A 12 18.38 1.06 -58.74
CA ASN A 12 18.40 1.33 -57.30
C ASN A 12 17.38 0.49 -56.53
N TRP A 13 16.19 0.24 -57.09
CA TRP A 13 15.19 -0.60 -56.44
C TRP A 13 15.62 -2.08 -56.37
N LEU A 14 16.24 -2.59 -57.44
CA LEU A 14 16.78 -3.94 -57.49
C LEU A 14 17.95 -4.13 -56.52
N VAL A 15 18.89 -3.17 -56.47
CA VAL A 15 20.02 -3.19 -55.52
C VAL A 15 19.55 -3.13 -54.07
N TRP A 16 18.50 -2.34 -53.77
CA TRP A 16 17.89 -2.31 -52.44
C TRP A 16 17.16 -3.63 -52.11
N SER A 17 16.51 -4.26 -53.10
CA SER A 17 15.83 -5.55 -52.88
C SER A 17 16.80 -6.71 -52.62
N GLU A 18 17.94 -6.75 -53.30
CA GLU A 18 18.98 -7.76 -53.07
C GLU A 18 19.75 -7.53 -51.76
N GLN A 19 20.03 -6.27 -51.39
CA GLN A 19 20.63 -5.95 -50.09
C GLN A 19 19.69 -6.32 -48.93
N VAL A 20 18.36 -6.16 -49.09
CA VAL A 20 17.37 -6.61 -48.10
C VAL A 20 17.28 -8.14 -48.02
N GLN A 21 17.46 -8.86 -49.13
CA GLN A 21 17.51 -10.32 -49.13
C GLN A 21 18.81 -10.88 -48.53
N LEU A 22 19.97 -10.24 -48.79
CA LEU A 22 21.25 -10.63 -48.18
C LEU A 22 21.27 -10.37 -46.66
N LEU A 23 20.63 -9.29 -46.19
CA LEU A 23 20.47 -8.98 -44.76
C LEU A 23 19.47 -9.90 -44.03
N ASN A 24 18.56 -10.54 -44.77
CA ASN A 24 17.64 -11.54 -44.23
C ASN A 24 18.23 -12.96 -44.21
N GLY A 25 19.16 -13.31 -45.10
CA GLY A 25 19.70 -14.67 -45.21
C GLY A 25 20.74 -15.07 -44.16
N ILE A 26 21.57 -14.14 -43.67
CA ILE A 26 22.75 -14.49 -42.85
C ILE A 26 22.43 -14.57 -41.33
N GLY A 27 21.30 -14.02 -40.87
CA GLY A 27 20.96 -13.93 -39.44
C GLY A 27 20.07 -15.03 -38.87
N ILE A 28 19.59 -15.99 -39.67
CA ILE A 28 18.48 -16.89 -39.26
C ILE A 28 18.95 -18.11 -38.44
N LYS A 29 20.21 -18.53 -38.53
CA LYS A 29 20.65 -19.81 -37.91
C LYS A 29 20.81 -19.79 -36.38
N ASN A 30 20.89 -18.63 -35.74
CA ASN A 30 20.95 -18.52 -34.27
C ASN A 30 19.66 -18.01 -33.64
N LEU A 31 18.61 -17.77 -34.44
CA LEU A 31 17.39 -17.16 -33.97
C LEU A 31 16.60 -18.17 -33.11
N ASP A 32 16.41 -19.41 -33.58
CA ASP A 32 15.49 -20.42 -33.01
C ASP A 32 15.64 -20.69 -31.50
N ARG A 33 16.84 -20.64 -30.92
CA ARG A 33 17.03 -20.87 -29.47
C ARG A 33 16.56 -19.73 -28.57
N THR A 34 16.35 -18.53 -29.10
CA THR A 34 15.86 -17.38 -28.32
C THR A 34 14.33 -17.24 -28.32
N TRP A 35 13.62 -17.91 -29.24
CA TRP A 35 12.16 -17.77 -29.43
C TRP A 35 11.34 -18.31 -28.26
N ASP A 36 11.82 -19.36 -27.58
CA ASP A 36 11.11 -19.91 -26.41
C ASP A 36 11.19 -19.00 -25.17
N SER A 37 12.17 -18.08 -25.11
CA SER A 37 12.28 -17.10 -24.01
C SER A 37 11.35 -15.88 -24.17
N PHE A 38 10.90 -15.61 -25.40
CA PHE A 38 10.06 -14.45 -25.74
C PHE A 38 8.56 -14.72 -25.64
N LYS A 39 8.14 -15.99 -25.53
CA LYS A 39 6.76 -16.34 -25.21
C LYS A 39 6.47 -15.91 -23.77
N ALA A 40 5.68 -14.84 -23.64
CA ALA A 40 5.13 -14.28 -22.41
C ALA A 40 6.08 -13.41 -21.55
N VAL A 41 6.35 -12.18 -22.01
CA VAL A 41 6.46 -11.07 -21.05
C VAL A 41 5.09 -10.91 -20.41
N GLN A 42 4.89 -11.59 -19.29
CA GLN A 42 3.70 -11.52 -18.46
C GLN A 42 4.10 -11.10 -17.06
N ILE A 43 3.25 -10.32 -16.42
CA ILE A 43 3.34 -10.04 -15.00
C ILE A 43 3.24 -11.38 -14.25
N PRO A 44 4.16 -11.68 -13.30
CA PRO A 44 4.13 -12.94 -12.57
C PRO A 44 2.80 -13.15 -11.84
N LYS A 45 2.29 -14.39 -11.81
CA LYS A 45 1.05 -14.73 -11.07
C LYS A 45 1.10 -14.27 -9.61
N GLN A 46 2.28 -14.39 -8.98
CA GLN A 46 2.56 -13.95 -7.61
C GLN A 46 2.13 -12.50 -7.33
N PHE A 47 2.21 -11.60 -8.33
CA PHE A 47 1.74 -10.22 -8.20
C PHE A 47 0.23 -10.14 -7.98
N TYR A 48 -0.55 -10.92 -8.73
CA TYR A 48 -2.00 -10.97 -8.59
C TYR A 48 -2.43 -11.69 -7.31
N ASP A 49 -1.75 -12.78 -6.97
CA ASP A 49 -1.99 -13.52 -5.72
C ASP A 49 -1.72 -12.62 -4.50
N ALA A 50 -0.67 -11.79 -4.55
CA ALA A 50 -0.36 -10.84 -3.47
C ALA A 50 -1.44 -9.76 -3.32
N ILE A 51 -2.01 -9.25 -4.44
CA ILE A 51 -3.14 -8.31 -4.42
C ILE A 51 -4.36 -8.94 -3.76
N GLU A 52 -4.72 -10.16 -4.17
CA GLU A 52 -5.90 -10.85 -3.65
C GLU A 52 -5.77 -11.09 -2.15
N LYS A 53 -4.58 -11.53 -1.70
CA LYS A 53 -4.30 -11.75 -0.29
C LYS A 53 -4.40 -10.46 0.53
N SER A 54 -3.79 -9.36 0.07
CA SER A 54 -3.86 -8.08 0.79
C SER A 54 -5.27 -7.48 0.78
N ASP A 55 -6.06 -7.67 -0.28
CA ASP A 55 -7.47 -7.27 -0.32
C ASP A 55 -8.33 -8.08 0.65
N PHE A 56 -8.12 -9.39 0.74
CA PHE A 56 -8.79 -10.25 1.72
C PHE A 56 -8.48 -9.80 3.15
N SER A 57 -7.21 -9.56 3.48
CA SER A 57 -6.80 -9.10 4.81
C SER A 57 -7.35 -7.71 5.14
N LYS A 58 -7.41 -6.79 4.16
CA LYS A 58 -8.10 -5.50 4.32
C LYS A 58 -9.57 -5.69 4.68
N GLN A 59 -10.29 -6.49 3.89
CA GLN A 59 -11.73 -6.69 4.09
C GLN A 59 -12.02 -7.41 5.42
N SER A 60 -11.20 -8.38 5.78
CA SER A 60 -11.27 -9.06 7.08
C SER A 60 -11.15 -8.08 8.23
N LEU A 61 -10.17 -7.18 8.18
CA LEU A 61 -9.99 -6.13 9.18
C LEU A 61 -11.18 -5.17 9.22
N GLN A 62 -11.67 -4.70 8.06
CA GLN A 62 -12.83 -3.80 7.98
C GLN A 62 -14.07 -4.43 8.63
N ASN A 63 -14.41 -5.66 8.25
CA ASN A 63 -15.56 -6.38 8.81
C ASN A 63 -15.43 -6.55 10.32
N LYS A 64 -14.20 -6.84 10.81
CA LYS A 64 -13.96 -7.04 12.25
C LYS A 64 -14.19 -5.75 13.05
N LEU A 65 -13.78 -4.60 12.51
CA LEU A 65 -13.96 -3.29 13.13
C LEU A 65 -15.42 -2.79 13.03
N GLU A 66 -16.11 -3.03 11.92
CA GLU A 66 -17.53 -2.69 11.77
C GLU A 66 -18.41 -3.45 12.77
N HIS A 67 -18.22 -4.77 12.89
CA HIS A 67 -18.93 -5.58 13.87
C HIS A 67 -18.70 -5.10 15.31
N PHE A 68 -17.52 -4.56 15.60
CA PHE A 68 -17.24 -3.98 16.92
C PHE A 68 -17.98 -2.69 17.18
N LEU A 69 -18.00 -1.76 16.22
CA LEU A 69 -18.79 -0.53 16.33
C LEU A 69 -20.27 -0.83 16.56
N GLU A 70 -20.82 -1.79 15.82
CA GLU A 70 -22.21 -2.22 15.98
C GLU A 70 -22.45 -2.83 17.38
N LYS A 71 -21.55 -3.71 17.85
CA LYS A 71 -21.63 -4.32 19.18
C LYS A 71 -21.50 -3.28 20.30
N LEU A 72 -20.56 -2.34 20.19
CA LEU A 72 -20.41 -1.23 21.13
C LEU A 72 -21.68 -0.37 21.17
N GLN A 73 -22.23 0.01 20.01
CA GLN A 73 -23.44 0.83 19.92
C GLN A 73 -24.69 0.12 20.47
N LYS A 74 -24.85 -1.18 20.19
CA LYS A 74 -25.95 -1.99 20.75
C LYS A 74 -25.84 -2.13 22.27
N ASN A 75 -24.62 -2.30 22.79
CA ASN A 75 -24.38 -2.38 24.23
C ASN A 75 -24.54 -1.03 24.95
N LEU A 76 -24.26 0.10 24.28
CA LEU A 76 -24.51 1.45 24.78
C LEU A 76 -26.01 1.80 24.82
N THR A 77 -26.79 1.36 23.83
CA THR A 77 -28.24 1.65 23.76
C THR A 77 -29.08 0.76 24.67
N LEU A 78 -28.69 -0.51 24.88
CA LEU A 78 -29.35 -1.41 25.84
C LEU A 78 -29.21 -0.96 27.31
N SER A 79 -28.20 -0.14 27.64
CA SER A 79 -28.04 0.45 28.98
C SER A 79 -29.05 1.56 29.29
N ALA A 80 -29.65 2.21 28.28
CA ALA A 80 -30.56 3.34 28.48
C ALA A 80 -32.04 2.95 28.46
N VAL A 81 -32.40 1.82 27.83
CA VAL A 81 -33.79 1.37 27.67
C VAL A 81 -34.20 0.34 28.73
N LEU A 82 -33.24 -0.34 29.38
CA LEU A 82 -33.50 -1.36 30.41
C LEU A 82 -33.24 -0.91 31.85
N SER A 83 -33.07 0.38 32.11
CA SER A 83 -32.94 0.89 33.50
C SER A 83 -34.24 0.83 34.31
N ASN A 84 -35.35 0.38 33.71
CA ASN A 84 -36.68 0.29 34.34
C ASN A 84 -37.26 -1.13 34.41
N SER A 85 -36.48 -2.19 34.20
CA SER A 85 -36.96 -3.55 34.50
C SER A 85 -36.19 -4.12 35.68
N GLU A 86 -36.83 -4.08 36.84
CA GLU A 86 -36.61 -4.99 37.95
C GLU A 86 -36.52 -6.44 37.39
N ASP A 87 -35.59 -7.24 37.92
CA ASP A 87 -35.36 -8.66 37.59
C ASP A 87 -34.64 -9.03 36.30
N ILE A 88 -33.42 -8.51 36.10
CA ILE A 88 -32.37 -9.32 35.49
C ILE A 88 -31.31 -9.58 36.56
N VAL A 89 -31.21 -10.84 36.98
CA VAL A 89 -30.11 -11.36 37.81
C VAL A 89 -28.80 -11.00 37.11
N THR A 90 -28.23 -9.89 37.55
CA THR A 90 -26.97 -9.28 37.14
C THR A 90 -25.85 -10.05 37.80
N ASN A 91 -25.66 -11.28 37.34
CA ASN A 91 -24.65 -12.19 37.89
C ASN A 91 -23.25 -11.58 37.66
N GLU A 92 -22.43 -11.47 38.70
CA GLU A 92 -21.06 -10.92 38.66
C GLU A 92 -20.22 -11.57 37.54
N ARG A 93 -20.49 -12.86 37.25
CA ARG A 93 -19.89 -13.61 36.14
C ARG A 93 -20.18 -13.03 34.76
N ASN A 94 -21.38 -12.49 34.53
CA ASN A 94 -21.77 -11.87 33.26
C ASN A 94 -21.00 -10.55 33.05
N TYR A 95 -20.72 -9.80 34.12
CA TYR A 95 -19.93 -8.58 34.04
C TYR A 95 -18.46 -8.87 33.76
N LEU A 96 -17.85 -9.84 34.46
CA LEU A 96 -16.48 -10.28 34.19
C LEU A 96 -16.32 -10.78 32.75
N TYR A 97 -17.27 -11.57 32.27
CA TYR A 97 -17.29 -12.06 30.88
C TYR A 97 -17.28 -10.90 29.88
N ARG A 98 -18.16 -9.92 30.04
CA ARG A 98 -18.22 -8.73 29.15
C ARG A 98 -16.94 -7.89 29.17
N MET A 99 -16.28 -7.79 30.32
CA MET A 99 -15.00 -7.07 30.43
C MET A 99 -13.89 -7.82 29.67
N GLN A 100 -13.84 -9.15 29.78
CA GLN A 100 -12.90 -10.00 29.04
C GLN A 100 -13.17 -10.02 27.53
N GLU A 101 -14.43 -9.95 27.11
CA GLU A 101 -14.79 -9.85 25.68
C GLU A 101 -14.19 -8.59 25.03
N LEU A 102 -14.16 -7.46 25.75
CA LEU A 102 -13.56 -6.22 25.24
C LEU A 102 -12.05 -6.36 25.05
N SER A 103 -11.31 -6.85 26.04
CA SER A 103 -9.85 -7.01 25.92
C SER A 103 -9.50 -8.03 24.83
N THR A 104 -10.22 -9.15 24.79
CA THR A 104 -10.09 -10.18 23.74
C THR A 104 -10.29 -9.59 22.35
N PHE A 105 -11.30 -8.73 22.17
CA PHE A 105 -11.53 -8.05 20.91
C PHE A 105 -10.33 -7.19 20.48
N PHE A 106 -9.76 -6.38 21.39
CA PHE A 106 -8.64 -5.51 21.05
C PHE A 106 -7.38 -6.33 20.64
N TYR A 107 -7.11 -7.46 21.29
CA TYR A 107 -6.06 -8.39 20.82
C TYR A 107 -6.39 -8.96 19.45
N GLU A 108 -7.60 -9.45 19.25
CA GLU A 108 -8.03 -10.03 17.99
C GLU A 108 -7.95 -9.03 16.83
N ALA A 109 -8.35 -7.78 17.07
CA ALA A 109 -8.22 -6.69 16.11
C ALA A 109 -6.75 -6.35 15.85
N SER A 110 -5.91 -6.31 16.89
CA SER A 110 -4.46 -6.11 16.75
C SER A 110 -3.81 -7.17 15.86
N SER A 111 -4.22 -8.44 15.99
CA SER A 111 -3.77 -9.52 15.09
C SER A 111 -4.23 -9.28 13.65
N SER A 112 -5.46 -8.81 13.42
CA SER A 112 -5.92 -8.44 12.08
C SER A 112 -5.13 -7.27 11.48
N PHE A 113 -4.73 -6.27 12.29
CA PHE A 113 -3.84 -5.19 11.85
C PHE A 113 -2.47 -5.72 11.43
N GLU A 114 -1.89 -6.65 12.20
CA GLU A 114 -0.61 -7.28 11.89
C GLU A 114 -0.67 -8.08 10.57
N HIS A 115 -1.69 -8.91 10.40
CA HIS A 115 -1.88 -9.68 9.16
C HIS A 115 -2.02 -8.75 7.95
N PHE A 116 -2.85 -7.71 8.06
CA PHE A 116 -3.00 -6.74 6.97
C PHE A 116 -1.68 -6.02 6.69
N SER A 117 -0.96 -5.56 7.72
CA SER A 117 0.35 -4.91 7.58
C SER A 117 1.39 -5.81 6.89
N SER A 118 1.41 -7.09 7.22
CA SER A 118 2.31 -8.07 6.59
C SER A 118 1.94 -8.27 5.11
N ASP A 119 0.66 -8.44 4.80
CA ASP A 119 0.22 -8.72 3.43
C ASP A 119 0.37 -7.51 2.50
N ILE A 120 0.14 -6.28 2.98
CA ILE A 120 0.43 -5.08 2.17
C ILE A 120 1.91 -4.96 1.85
N LYS A 121 2.79 -5.29 2.81
CA LYS A 121 4.23 -5.21 2.62
C LYS A 121 4.66 -6.18 1.53
N ILE A 122 4.18 -7.43 1.61
CA ILE A 122 4.43 -8.45 0.58
C ILE A 122 3.90 -7.98 -0.78
N PHE A 123 2.71 -7.38 -0.85
CA PHE A 123 2.18 -6.82 -2.09
C PHE A 123 3.09 -5.74 -2.70
N TYR A 124 3.54 -4.77 -1.90
CA TYR A 124 4.41 -3.69 -2.37
C TYR A 124 5.77 -4.20 -2.83
N GLU A 125 6.41 -5.08 -2.05
CA GLU A 125 7.69 -5.71 -2.43
C GLU A 125 7.53 -6.54 -3.71
N THR A 126 6.46 -7.33 -3.82
CA THR A 126 6.18 -8.13 -5.03
C THR A 126 5.95 -7.24 -6.25
N SER A 127 5.27 -6.10 -6.08
CA SER A 127 5.04 -5.13 -7.15
C SER A 127 6.34 -4.53 -7.68
N LYS A 128 7.25 -4.13 -6.77
CA LYS A 128 8.59 -3.67 -7.13
C LYS A 128 9.38 -4.75 -7.85
N ASN A 129 9.42 -5.96 -7.30
CA ASN A 129 10.16 -7.08 -7.89
C ASN A 129 9.63 -7.46 -9.27
N ALA A 130 8.31 -7.48 -9.46
CA ALA A 130 7.70 -7.72 -10.76
C ALA A 130 8.05 -6.62 -11.77
N SER A 131 8.07 -5.35 -11.33
CA SER A 131 8.46 -4.20 -12.15
C SER A 131 9.93 -4.31 -12.59
N TYR A 132 10.84 -4.64 -11.67
CA TYR A 132 12.25 -4.87 -11.99
C TYR A 132 12.48 -6.10 -12.89
N ALA A 133 11.70 -7.17 -12.71
CA ALA A 133 11.78 -8.34 -13.57
C ALA A 133 11.39 -8.01 -15.03
N LEU A 134 10.39 -7.14 -15.21
CA LEU A 134 10.02 -6.61 -16.52
C LEU A 134 11.16 -5.79 -17.15
N LEU A 135 11.80 -4.92 -16.37
CA LEU A 135 12.98 -4.16 -16.81
C LEU A 135 14.16 -5.07 -17.17
N PHE A 136 14.42 -6.12 -16.39
CA PHE A 136 15.50 -7.06 -16.67
C PHE A 136 15.28 -7.80 -17.99
N LYS A 137 14.03 -8.19 -18.28
CA LYS A 137 13.68 -8.77 -19.59
C LYS A 137 13.97 -7.81 -20.74
N LEU A 138 13.69 -6.51 -20.59
CA LEU A 138 14.01 -5.51 -21.61
C LEU A 138 15.51 -5.42 -21.92
N ARG A 139 16.38 -5.54 -20.90
CA ARG A 139 17.84 -5.49 -21.08
C ARG A 139 18.41 -6.66 -21.88
N GLN A 140 17.64 -7.73 -22.07
CA GLN A 140 18.03 -8.91 -22.86
C GLN A 140 17.76 -8.73 -24.37
N VAL A 141 17.27 -7.56 -24.80
CA VAL A 141 17.07 -7.24 -26.22
C VAL A 141 18.39 -7.38 -27.00
N PRO A 142 18.41 -8.08 -28.16
CA PRO A 142 19.64 -8.38 -28.87
C PRO A 142 20.47 -7.15 -29.25
N THR A 143 21.79 -7.21 -28.97
CA THR A 143 22.76 -6.13 -29.24
C THR A 143 23.16 -5.98 -30.71
N GLY A 144 22.72 -6.89 -31.58
CA GLY A 144 23.01 -6.92 -33.03
C GLY A 144 22.15 -5.99 -33.90
N GLN A 145 21.52 -4.97 -33.32
CA GLN A 145 20.69 -4.01 -34.06
C GLN A 145 21.54 -2.97 -34.81
N PRO A 146 21.03 -2.39 -35.93
CA PRO A 146 21.68 -1.28 -36.62
C PRO A 146 21.98 -0.09 -35.68
N SER A 147 23.05 0.67 -35.94
CA SER A 147 23.54 1.72 -35.04
C SER A 147 22.49 2.75 -34.62
N ILE A 148 21.64 3.21 -35.55
CA ILE A 148 20.57 4.18 -35.27
C ILE A 148 19.50 3.58 -34.35
N VAL A 149 19.12 2.32 -34.59
CA VAL A 149 18.13 1.60 -33.76
C VAL A 149 18.69 1.37 -32.36
N LYS A 150 19.98 1.07 -32.27
CA LYS A 150 20.70 0.90 -31.00
C LYS A 150 20.64 2.18 -30.15
N VAL A 151 20.90 3.36 -30.73
CA VAL A 151 20.80 4.65 -30.00
C VAL A 151 19.37 4.91 -29.52
N LEU A 152 18.35 4.68 -30.35
CA LEU A 152 16.95 4.88 -29.95
C LEU A 152 16.51 3.91 -28.84
N LEU A 153 16.98 2.66 -28.89
CA LEU A 153 16.76 1.69 -27.82
C LEU A 153 17.46 2.10 -26.51
N THR A 154 18.69 2.60 -26.59
CA THR A 154 19.41 3.10 -25.42
C THR A 154 18.64 4.23 -24.72
N ASN A 155 18.12 5.20 -25.48
CA ASN A 155 17.32 6.29 -24.91
C ASN A 155 16.00 5.76 -24.32
N TYR A 156 15.32 4.85 -25.01
CA TYR A 156 14.08 4.25 -24.50
C TYR A 156 14.30 3.46 -23.22
N PHE A 157 15.41 2.71 -23.12
CA PHE A 157 15.77 1.99 -21.90
C PHE A 157 16.15 2.92 -20.77
N ALA A 158 16.89 4.00 -21.02
CA ALA A 158 17.22 4.98 -20.00
C ALA A 158 15.95 5.61 -19.38
N GLU A 159 14.97 5.99 -20.21
CA GLU A 159 13.69 6.53 -19.75
C GLU A 159 12.86 5.49 -18.96
N MET A 160 12.83 4.24 -19.41
CA MET A 160 12.17 3.15 -18.67
C MET A 160 12.86 2.89 -17.34
N GLU A 161 14.20 2.85 -17.29
CA GLU A 161 14.96 2.69 -16.05
C GLU A 161 14.64 3.81 -15.06
N PHE A 162 14.63 5.05 -15.52
CA PHE A 162 14.25 6.20 -14.71
C PHE A 162 12.81 6.07 -14.18
N PHE A 163 11.86 5.63 -15.02
CA PHE A 163 10.50 5.35 -14.59
C PHE A 163 10.45 4.28 -13.47
N HIS A 164 11.17 3.17 -13.62
CA HIS A 164 11.17 2.08 -12.65
C HIS A 164 11.76 2.51 -11.29
N VAL A 165 12.78 3.37 -11.29
CA VAL A 165 13.35 3.95 -10.07
C VAL A 165 12.30 4.79 -9.34
N LEU A 166 11.69 5.76 -10.03
CA LEU A 166 10.65 6.61 -9.43
C LEU A 166 9.44 5.79 -8.94
N PHE A 167 9.03 4.79 -9.73
CA PHE A 167 7.94 3.89 -9.35
C PHE A 167 8.26 3.12 -8.07
N SER A 168 9.49 2.63 -7.93
CA SER A 168 9.94 1.95 -6.71
C SER A 168 9.95 2.89 -5.50
N GLU A 169 10.45 4.12 -5.65
CA GLU A 169 10.50 5.11 -4.57
C GLU A 169 9.11 5.47 -4.04
N ILE A 170 8.15 5.69 -4.94
CA ILE A 170 6.76 5.99 -4.61
C ILE A 170 6.08 4.80 -3.90
N ILE A 171 6.37 3.57 -4.36
CA ILE A 171 5.89 2.36 -3.67
C ILE A 171 6.47 2.26 -2.26
N ASP A 172 7.77 2.52 -2.09
CA ASP A 172 8.42 2.46 -0.78
C ASP A 172 7.82 3.46 0.21
N GLU A 173 7.48 4.67 -0.26
CA GLU A 173 6.80 5.67 0.57
C GLU A 173 5.40 5.23 0.99
N ALA A 174 4.60 4.69 0.06
CA ALA A 174 3.27 4.17 0.37
C ALA A 174 3.34 2.98 1.33
N MET A 175 4.32 2.09 1.14
CA MET A 175 4.57 0.93 1.99
C MET A 175 4.97 1.34 3.40
N GLU A 176 5.96 2.22 3.54
CA GLU A 176 6.42 2.72 4.84
C GLU A 176 5.27 3.37 5.61
N TYR A 177 4.54 4.29 4.97
CA TYR A 177 3.41 4.97 5.62
C TYR A 177 2.36 3.97 6.10
N SER A 178 1.93 3.06 5.22
CA SER A 178 0.85 2.13 5.52
C SER A 178 1.26 1.14 6.62
N THR A 179 2.46 0.57 6.54
CA THR A 179 2.95 -0.41 7.52
C THR A 179 3.22 0.22 8.88
N GLU A 180 3.83 1.41 8.95
CA GLU A 180 4.08 2.06 10.24
C GLU A 180 2.78 2.55 10.89
N SER A 181 1.82 3.03 10.10
CA SER A 181 0.50 3.42 10.61
C SER A 181 -0.26 2.22 11.19
N LEU A 182 -0.30 1.10 10.47
CA LEU A 182 -0.96 -0.13 10.94
C LEU A 182 -0.27 -0.69 12.19
N ARG A 183 1.07 -0.69 12.22
CA ARG A 183 1.86 -1.12 13.38
C ARG A 183 1.61 -0.24 14.59
N SER A 184 1.48 1.06 14.39
CA SER A 184 1.17 2.01 15.46
C SER A 184 -0.21 1.76 16.06
N ILE A 185 -1.22 1.55 15.21
CA ILE A 185 -2.57 1.19 15.66
C ILE A 185 -2.57 -0.17 16.38
N GLN A 186 -1.85 -1.16 15.84
CA GLN A 186 -1.68 -2.47 16.48
C GLN A 186 -1.11 -2.32 17.90
N LYS A 187 0.01 -1.61 18.06
CA LYS A 187 0.64 -1.39 19.37
C LYS A 187 -0.30 -0.73 20.36
N LEU A 188 -1.05 0.28 19.91
CA LEU A 188 -2.05 0.97 20.73
C LEU A 188 -3.14 0.01 21.22
N PHE A 189 -3.64 -0.86 20.34
CA PHE A 189 -4.68 -1.84 20.66
C PHE A 189 -4.17 -2.90 21.64
N VAL A 190 -2.95 -3.41 21.43
CA VAL A 190 -2.30 -4.35 22.36
C VAL A 190 -2.10 -3.69 23.72
N TYR A 191 -1.53 -2.49 23.77
CA TYR A 191 -1.29 -1.77 25.02
C TYR A 191 -2.59 -1.54 25.81
N TYR A 192 -3.66 -1.16 25.12
CA TYR A 192 -4.97 -0.98 25.75
C TYR A 192 -5.53 -2.31 26.29
N ALA A 193 -5.43 -3.40 25.53
CA ALA A 193 -5.89 -4.72 25.96
C ALA A 193 -5.08 -5.25 27.17
N ASP A 194 -3.75 -5.09 27.14
CA ASP A 194 -2.84 -5.43 28.25
C ASP A 194 -3.24 -4.65 29.51
N THR A 195 -3.47 -3.34 29.36
CA THR A 195 -3.88 -2.48 30.48
C THR A 195 -5.21 -2.95 31.08
N GLN A 196 -6.20 -3.31 30.26
CA GLN A 196 -7.47 -3.83 30.75
C GLN A 196 -7.29 -5.14 31.53
N ASN A 197 -6.50 -6.08 31.00
CA ASN A 197 -6.23 -7.35 31.66
C ASN A 197 -5.48 -7.15 33.00
N ILE A 198 -4.47 -6.27 33.02
CA ILE A 198 -3.74 -5.91 34.25
C ILE A 198 -4.68 -5.35 35.31
N ILE A 199 -5.63 -4.48 34.95
CA ILE A 199 -6.61 -3.95 35.91
C ILE A 199 -7.51 -5.08 36.43
N LEU A 200 -8.01 -5.94 35.55
CA LEU A 200 -8.88 -7.04 35.95
C LEU A 200 -8.18 -8.05 36.88
N GLU A 201 -6.91 -8.36 36.61
CA GLU A 201 -6.13 -9.34 37.38
C GLU A 201 -5.52 -8.75 38.66
N ASN A 202 -4.87 -7.58 38.56
CA ASN A 202 -4.03 -7.05 39.63
C ASN A 202 -4.74 -6.04 40.52
N TRP A 203 -5.65 -5.23 39.95
CA TRP A 203 -6.28 -4.13 40.70
C TRP A 203 -7.49 -4.58 41.50
N LYS A 204 -7.94 -5.83 41.28
CA LYS A 204 -9.05 -6.49 41.99
C LYS A 204 -10.27 -5.55 42.09
N LEU A 205 -11.03 -5.47 41.01
CA LEU A 205 -12.30 -4.74 41.03
C LEU A 205 -13.25 -5.35 42.08
N LYS A 206 -13.86 -4.51 42.92
CA LYS A 206 -14.97 -4.91 43.81
C LYS A 206 -16.08 -5.46 42.91
N THR A 207 -16.44 -6.73 43.08
CA THR A 207 -17.38 -7.43 42.18
C THR A 207 -18.83 -7.03 42.36
N ASN A 208 -19.13 -6.12 43.30
CA ASN A 208 -20.48 -5.65 43.50
C ASN A 208 -21.06 -5.03 42.20
N PRO A 209 -22.39 -5.10 41.99
CA PRO A 209 -23.01 -4.68 40.74
C PRO A 209 -22.74 -3.21 40.37
N GLN A 210 -22.64 -2.33 41.37
CA GLN A 210 -22.41 -0.91 41.18
C GLN A 210 -21.01 -0.63 40.57
N CYS A 211 -19.98 -1.25 41.15
CA CYS A 211 -18.60 -1.13 40.68
C CYS A 211 -18.39 -1.78 39.31
N CYS A 212 -19.01 -2.95 39.08
CA CYS A 212 -19.00 -3.58 37.77
C CYS A 212 -19.62 -2.68 36.69
N LYS A 213 -20.75 -2.03 37.00
CA LYS A 213 -21.42 -1.09 36.10
C LYS A 213 -20.57 0.14 35.81
N LEU A 214 -19.97 0.76 36.83
CA LEU A 214 -19.09 1.91 36.67
C LEU A 214 -17.88 1.58 35.78
N TYR A 215 -17.25 0.43 36.01
CA TYR A 215 -16.09 0.02 35.24
C TYR A 215 -16.43 -0.32 33.78
N ILE A 216 -17.56 -1.00 33.53
CA ILE A 216 -17.99 -1.27 32.15
C ILE A 216 -18.30 0.00 31.39
N ASN A 217 -18.98 0.97 32.01
CA ASN A 217 -19.26 2.26 31.38
C ASN A 217 -17.96 3.00 31.03
N PHE A 218 -16.98 2.97 31.94
CA PHE A 218 -15.65 3.52 31.69
C PHE A 218 -14.97 2.80 30.51
N LEU A 219 -14.93 1.47 30.51
CA LEU A 219 -14.33 0.69 29.44
C LEU A 219 -15.02 0.94 28.09
N GLN A 220 -16.35 1.02 28.04
CA GLN A 220 -17.08 1.31 26.81
C GLN A 220 -16.75 2.71 26.28
N HIS A 221 -16.72 3.72 27.15
CA HIS A 221 -16.39 5.08 26.78
C HIS A 221 -14.97 5.19 26.22
N GLN A 222 -13.99 4.64 26.94
CA GLN A 222 -12.58 4.67 26.55
C GLN A 222 -12.33 3.84 25.29
N SER A 223 -12.94 2.66 25.16
CA SER A 223 -12.84 1.83 23.96
C SER A 223 -13.38 2.58 22.73
N SER A 224 -14.48 3.33 22.88
CA SER A 224 -15.01 4.16 21.80
C SER A 224 -14.08 5.31 21.42
N GLN A 225 -13.46 5.98 22.40
CA GLN A 225 -12.51 7.07 22.14
C GLN A 225 -11.25 6.57 21.42
N ILE A 226 -10.65 5.50 21.92
CA ILE A 226 -9.43 4.89 21.34
C ILE A 226 -9.73 4.41 19.91
N PHE A 227 -10.88 3.75 19.72
CA PHE A 227 -11.29 3.33 18.39
C PHE A 227 -11.48 4.51 17.46
N LYS A 228 -12.15 5.60 17.89
CA LYS A 228 -12.32 6.79 17.05
C LYS A 228 -10.97 7.42 16.69
N CYS A 229 -10.07 7.57 17.65
CA CYS A 229 -8.75 8.17 17.42
C CYS A 229 -7.89 7.32 16.47
N ALA A 230 -7.85 6.01 16.68
CA ALA A 230 -6.97 5.11 15.94
C ALA A 230 -7.55 4.68 14.58
N ALA A 231 -8.86 4.40 14.52
CA ALA A 231 -9.51 3.77 13.38
C ALA A 231 -10.31 4.74 12.50
N LEU A 232 -10.74 5.91 12.99
CA LEU A 232 -11.56 6.80 12.17
C LEU A 232 -10.72 7.67 11.22
N ASP A 233 -9.60 8.23 11.68
CA ASP A 233 -8.81 9.15 10.86
C ASP A 233 -7.60 8.45 10.24
N ASN A 234 -6.77 7.80 11.05
CA ASN A 234 -5.51 7.20 10.57
C ASN A 234 -5.74 5.96 9.69
N LEU A 235 -6.61 5.04 10.12
CA LEU A 235 -6.87 3.81 9.37
C LEU A 235 -7.60 4.08 8.04
N ASN A 236 -8.51 5.05 7.99
CA ASN A 236 -9.16 5.44 6.74
C ASN A 236 -8.15 6.01 5.73
N ILE A 237 -7.18 6.81 6.19
CA ILE A 237 -6.09 7.27 5.32
C ILE A 237 -5.25 6.08 4.83
N VAL A 238 -4.95 5.10 5.68
CA VAL A 238 -4.23 3.89 5.26
C VAL A 238 -5.03 3.12 4.19
N TYR A 239 -6.34 2.96 4.36
CA TYR A 239 -7.19 2.31 3.36
C TYR A 239 -7.21 3.06 2.03
N ASP A 240 -7.28 4.38 2.06
CA ASP A 240 -7.21 5.24 0.88
C ASP A 240 -5.86 5.08 0.17
N VAL A 241 -4.76 5.23 0.92
CA VAL A 241 -3.39 5.07 0.43
C VAL A 241 -3.21 3.72 -0.22
N TYR A 242 -3.56 2.63 0.47
CA TYR A 242 -3.47 1.29 -0.07
C TYR A 242 -4.31 1.12 -1.35
N SER A 243 -5.57 1.57 -1.35
CA SER A 243 -6.50 1.31 -2.46
C SER A 243 -6.11 2.08 -3.72
N VAL A 244 -5.77 3.37 -3.58
CA VAL A 244 -5.34 4.21 -4.71
C VAL A 244 -4.00 3.74 -5.25
N THR A 245 -3.05 3.41 -4.37
CA THR A 245 -1.74 2.89 -4.79
C THR A 245 -1.88 1.56 -5.50
N LYS A 246 -2.67 0.62 -4.97
CA LYS A 246 -2.95 -0.68 -5.60
C LYS A 246 -3.52 -0.53 -7.01
N LEU A 247 -4.52 0.34 -7.18
CA LEU A 247 -5.15 0.57 -8.48
C LEU A 247 -4.15 1.13 -9.50
N ASN A 248 -3.34 2.10 -9.08
CA ASN A 248 -2.29 2.68 -9.92
C ASN A 248 -1.20 1.67 -10.27
N ILE A 249 -0.70 0.91 -9.30
CA ILE A 249 0.28 -0.17 -9.53
C ILE A 249 -0.27 -1.17 -10.55
N LYS A 250 -1.51 -1.66 -10.37
CA LYS A 250 -2.13 -2.61 -11.30
C LYS A 250 -2.22 -2.05 -12.72
N TYR A 251 -2.59 -0.79 -12.85
CA TYR A 251 -2.64 -0.12 -14.15
C TYR A 251 -1.25 0.04 -14.77
N ILE A 252 -0.29 0.58 -14.01
CA ILE A 252 1.09 0.81 -14.44
C ILE A 252 1.74 -0.50 -14.89
N MET A 253 1.63 -1.56 -14.09
CA MET A 253 2.19 -2.87 -14.43
C MET A 253 1.65 -3.40 -15.76
N ARG A 254 0.34 -3.28 -15.99
CA ARG A 254 -0.29 -3.71 -17.26
C ARG A 254 0.16 -2.85 -18.44
N GLN A 255 0.33 -1.55 -18.23
CA GLN A 255 0.83 -0.62 -19.25
C GLN A 255 2.31 -0.87 -19.59
N LEU A 256 3.13 -1.23 -18.60
CA LEU A 256 4.51 -1.65 -18.78
C LEU A 256 4.57 -2.95 -19.58
N GLU A 257 3.81 -3.96 -19.17
CA GLU A 257 3.73 -5.25 -19.89
C GLU A 257 3.40 -5.03 -21.38
N PHE A 258 2.35 -4.24 -21.67
CA PHE A 258 1.95 -3.95 -23.03
C PHE A 258 3.04 -3.23 -23.85
N ARG A 259 3.71 -2.23 -23.26
CA ARG A 259 4.79 -1.49 -23.94
C ARG A 259 5.99 -2.38 -24.23
N ILE A 260 6.36 -3.22 -23.27
CA ILE A 260 7.46 -4.17 -23.41
C ILE A 260 7.15 -5.18 -24.51
N GLN A 261 5.94 -5.77 -24.52
CA GLN A 261 5.49 -6.66 -25.58
C GLN A 261 5.51 -5.97 -26.95
N ARG A 262 5.05 -4.72 -27.03
CA ARG A 262 5.06 -3.92 -28.26
C ARG A 262 6.49 -3.64 -28.74
N LEU A 263 7.41 -3.37 -27.82
CA LEU A 263 8.83 -3.19 -28.14
C LEU A 263 9.42 -4.49 -28.70
N PHE A 264 9.18 -5.64 -28.05
CA PHE A 264 9.63 -6.94 -28.56
C PHE A 264 9.06 -7.25 -29.94
N ASN A 265 7.76 -7.02 -30.16
CA ASN A 265 7.14 -7.19 -31.47
C ASN A 265 7.79 -6.30 -32.54
N CYS A 266 8.07 -5.03 -32.21
CA CYS A 266 8.80 -4.12 -33.10
C CYS A 266 10.17 -4.70 -33.50
N LEU A 267 10.91 -5.30 -32.55
CA LEU A 267 12.23 -5.87 -32.79
C LEU A 267 12.20 -7.20 -33.57
N LEU A 268 11.16 -8.02 -33.36
CA LEU A 268 10.99 -9.32 -34.01
C LEU A 268 10.61 -9.20 -35.49
N TYR A 269 9.73 -8.28 -35.85
CA TYR A 269 9.17 -8.21 -37.20
C TYR A 269 9.95 -7.32 -38.18
N LYS A 270 11.12 -6.77 -37.79
CA LYS A 270 12.07 -5.98 -38.60
C LYS A 270 11.47 -4.84 -39.45
N SER A 271 10.21 -4.44 -39.27
CA SER A 271 9.56 -3.36 -40.03
C SER A 271 9.70 -2.01 -39.30
N LEU A 272 10.88 -1.40 -39.46
CA LEU A 272 11.22 -0.10 -38.85
C LEU A 272 10.32 1.06 -39.31
N THR A 273 9.51 0.89 -40.37
CA THR A 273 8.79 1.97 -41.04
C THR A 273 7.40 2.28 -40.46
N LEU A 274 6.73 1.32 -39.80
CA LEU A 274 5.40 1.54 -39.23
C LEU A 274 5.22 1.06 -37.77
N GLN A 275 5.88 -0.03 -37.37
CA GLN A 275 5.64 -0.68 -36.06
C GLN A 275 6.52 -0.14 -34.91
N CYS A 276 7.67 0.48 -35.22
CA CYS A 276 8.63 0.99 -34.23
C CYS A 276 8.55 2.50 -33.98
N LYS A 277 7.42 3.16 -34.31
CA LYS A 277 7.27 4.62 -34.10
C LYS A 277 7.49 5.05 -32.64
N LEU A 278 7.24 4.16 -31.68
CA LEU A 278 7.46 4.39 -30.24
C LEU A 278 8.93 4.71 -29.91
N LEU A 279 9.89 4.15 -30.68
CA LEU A 279 11.32 4.39 -30.45
C LEU A 279 11.76 5.80 -30.84
N LYS A 280 10.98 6.51 -31.66
CA LYS A 280 11.30 7.87 -32.10
C LYS A 280 11.11 8.91 -30.99
N SER A 281 10.28 8.62 -30.00
CA SER A 281 10.08 9.49 -28.83
C SER A 281 9.65 8.64 -27.64
N ALA A 282 10.64 8.21 -26.84
CA ALA A 282 10.41 7.49 -25.60
C ALA A 282 9.58 8.31 -24.61
N GLU A 283 9.91 9.59 -24.47
CA GLU A 283 9.18 10.55 -23.63
C GLU A 283 7.69 10.59 -23.97
N GLN A 284 7.33 10.67 -25.25
CA GLN A 284 5.92 10.72 -25.66
C GLN A 284 5.18 9.39 -25.41
N ASP A 285 5.85 8.24 -25.57
CA ASP A 285 5.25 6.91 -25.32
C ASP A 285 5.03 6.65 -23.81
N LEU A 286 5.93 7.19 -22.98
CA LEU A 286 5.91 7.04 -21.52
C LEU A 286 5.19 8.18 -20.79
N ARG A 287 4.84 9.27 -21.48
CA ARG A 287 4.21 10.46 -20.88
C ARG A 287 3.01 10.14 -19.98
N ILE A 288 2.13 9.25 -20.42
CA ILE A 288 0.95 8.85 -19.63
C ILE A 288 1.36 8.11 -18.35
N LEU A 289 2.37 7.24 -18.43
CA LEU A 289 2.90 6.52 -17.27
C LEU A 289 3.50 7.49 -16.25
N PHE A 290 4.32 8.44 -16.70
CA PHE A 290 4.87 9.48 -15.83
C PHE A 290 3.80 10.40 -15.25
N SER A 291 2.75 10.74 -16.02
CA SER A 291 1.62 11.54 -15.51
C SER A 291 0.90 10.82 -14.38
N ASN A 292 0.54 9.55 -14.58
CA ASN A 292 -0.14 8.76 -13.55
C ASN A 292 0.73 8.57 -12.31
N LEU A 293 2.05 8.40 -12.51
CA LEU A 293 2.99 8.28 -11.41
C LEU A 293 3.10 9.58 -10.61
N ALA A 294 3.14 10.73 -11.28
CA ALA A 294 3.15 12.05 -10.63
C ALA A 294 1.83 12.36 -9.91
N GLU A 295 0.68 11.92 -10.44
CA GLU A 295 -0.61 12.02 -9.77
C GLU A 295 -0.66 11.16 -8.50
N LEU A 296 -0.12 9.94 -8.55
CA LEU A 296 -0.01 9.06 -7.39
C LEU A 296 0.89 9.68 -6.32
N ASP A 297 2.06 10.19 -6.71
CA ASP A 297 3.01 10.87 -5.82
C ASP A 297 2.35 12.08 -5.11
N MET A 298 1.69 12.94 -5.89
CA MET A 298 0.94 14.08 -5.34
C MET A 298 -0.18 13.65 -4.38
N PHE A 299 -0.88 12.57 -4.70
CA PHE A 299 -1.91 12.02 -3.82
C PHE A 299 -1.32 11.54 -2.49
N LEU A 300 -0.22 10.77 -2.54
CA LEU A 300 0.47 10.29 -1.34
C LEU A 300 0.97 11.44 -0.49
N ASP A 301 1.55 12.47 -1.10
CA ASP A 301 2.01 13.66 -0.41
C ASP A 301 0.90 14.39 0.35
N ILE A 302 -0.26 14.56 -0.28
CA ILE A 302 -1.42 15.23 0.33
C ILE A 302 -1.96 14.39 1.48
N LYS A 303 -2.11 13.07 1.28
CA LYS A 303 -2.75 12.18 2.24
C LYS A 303 -1.87 11.86 3.44
N THR A 304 -0.58 11.62 3.22
CA THR A 304 0.38 11.28 4.29
C THR A 304 0.91 12.52 5.02
N LYS A 305 0.60 13.73 4.53
CA LYS A 305 1.12 15.00 5.03
C LYS A 305 2.67 15.06 5.05
N LYS A 306 3.35 14.18 4.30
CA LYS A 306 4.81 14.18 4.13
C LYS A 306 5.32 15.37 3.29
N GLY A 307 4.43 16.13 2.67
CA GLY A 307 4.73 17.47 2.16
C GLY A 307 5.78 17.53 1.05
N ARG A 308 6.00 16.47 0.25
CA ARG A 308 6.96 16.52 -0.87
C ARG A 308 6.37 17.21 -2.10
N ALA A 309 5.05 17.39 -2.22
CA ALA A 309 4.45 18.07 -3.38
C ALA A 309 4.82 19.56 -3.43
N LEU A 310 5.03 20.18 -2.25
CA LEU A 310 5.64 21.51 -2.16
C LEU A 310 7.14 21.44 -2.52
N ALA A 311 7.86 20.41 -2.05
CA ALA A 311 9.29 20.23 -2.31
C ALA A 311 9.63 19.89 -3.78
N LEU A 312 8.79 19.15 -4.52
CA LEU A 312 8.98 18.79 -5.93
C LEU A 312 8.62 19.94 -6.87
N ARG A 313 7.62 20.76 -6.53
CA ARG A 313 7.40 22.06 -7.20
C ARG A 313 8.57 23.01 -6.96
N TYR A 314 9.16 23.00 -5.76
CA TYR A 314 10.36 23.79 -5.44
C TYR A 314 11.64 23.24 -6.12
N ARG A 315 11.80 21.92 -6.24
CA ARG A 315 12.97 21.26 -6.85
C ARG A 315 13.11 21.52 -8.35
N ARG A 316 12.01 21.85 -9.03
CA ARG A 316 12.05 22.31 -10.43
C ARG A 316 12.44 23.79 -10.57
N GLU A 317 12.45 24.57 -9.48
CA GLU A 317 12.72 26.01 -9.53
C GLU A 317 13.97 26.51 -8.80
N LYS A 318 14.58 25.78 -7.85
CA LYS A 318 15.90 26.19 -7.30
C LYS A 318 16.63 25.12 -6.48
N THR A 319 17.95 25.27 -6.59
CA THR A 319 19.10 24.72 -5.85
C THR A 319 18.89 24.27 -4.40
N TRP A 320 19.64 23.21 -4.05
CA TRP A 320 20.17 22.86 -2.72
C TRP A 320 19.88 23.87 -1.60
N ILE A 321 18.98 23.54 -0.66
CA ILE A 321 19.11 23.87 0.76
C ILE A 321 18.49 22.73 1.58
N ASN A 322 19.30 22.17 2.49
CA ASN A 322 18.91 21.28 3.57
C ASN A 322 17.76 21.89 4.37
N ASN A 323 16.65 21.17 4.48
CA ASN A 323 15.79 21.22 5.65
C ASN A 323 15.12 19.84 5.79
N GLN A 324 15.65 19.03 6.71
CA GLN A 324 14.93 17.89 7.27
C GLN A 324 13.73 18.45 8.01
N ILE A 325 12.57 18.43 7.35
CA ILE A 325 11.31 18.68 8.03
C ILE A 325 10.92 17.35 8.68
N ASN A 326 11.23 17.21 9.97
CA ASN A 326 10.74 16.11 10.78
C ASN A 326 9.22 16.26 10.97
N PHE A 327 8.45 15.64 10.08
CA PHE A 327 7.04 15.34 10.32
C PHE A 327 6.92 13.86 10.63
N GLU A 328 7.30 13.48 11.84
CA GLU A 328 6.78 12.25 12.44
C GLU A 328 5.36 12.52 12.91
N PRO A 329 4.33 11.86 12.36
CA PRO A 329 3.04 11.82 13.02
C PRO A 329 3.23 10.92 14.24
N LYS A 330 3.46 11.50 15.42
CA LYS A 330 3.48 10.71 16.66
C LYS A 330 2.11 10.06 16.84
N PRO A 331 2.01 8.73 16.85
CA PRO A 331 0.78 8.02 17.15
C PRO A 331 0.42 8.03 18.66
N ASP A 332 1.16 8.79 19.47
CA ASP A 332 1.15 8.70 20.94
C ASP A 332 -0.07 9.37 21.61
N ASP A 333 -0.91 10.12 20.90
CA ASP A 333 -1.94 10.96 21.53
C ASP A 333 -3.32 10.30 21.71
N CYS A 334 -3.50 9.03 21.30
CA CYS A 334 -4.81 8.37 21.47
C CYS A 334 -5.09 7.89 22.89
N LEU A 335 -4.07 7.81 23.75
CA LEU A 335 -4.21 7.52 25.18
C LEU A 335 -3.64 8.67 26.00
N PRO A 336 -4.42 9.27 26.89
CA PRO A 336 -3.95 10.38 27.72
C PRO A 336 -2.85 9.91 28.69
N ILE A 337 -1.93 10.81 29.01
CA ILE A 337 -0.86 10.57 29.98
C ILE A 337 -1.48 10.11 31.31
N GLY A 338 -0.92 9.03 31.87
CA GLY A 338 -1.41 8.45 33.12
C GLY A 338 -2.68 7.61 32.99
N PHE A 339 -3.08 7.23 31.77
CA PHE A 339 -4.12 6.23 31.55
C PHE A 339 -3.79 4.91 32.30
N PRO A 340 -4.77 4.26 32.95
CA PRO A 340 -6.20 4.62 33.03
C PRO A 340 -6.52 5.60 34.19
N ASN A 341 -5.59 5.77 35.14
CA ASN A 341 -5.83 6.45 36.43
C ASN A 341 -6.32 7.89 36.31
N THR A 342 -5.82 8.64 35.31
CA THR A 342 -6.21 10.03 35.09
C THR A 342 -7.62 10.18 34.53
N GLN A 343 -8.18 9.11 33.95
CA GLN A 343 -9.50 9.11 33.31
C GLN A 343 -10.61 8.44 34.15
N MET A 344 -10.23 7.71 35.21
CA MET A 344 -11.19 7.13 36.14
C MET A 344 -11.77 8.23 37.06
N SER A 345 -13.10 8.24 37.22
CA SER A 345 -13.77 9.06 38.22
C SER A 345 -13.37 8.65 39.64
N THR A 346 -13.58 9.53 40.62
CA THR A 346 -13.38 9.24 42.05
C THR A 346 -14.16 7.99 42.48
N ASP A 347 -15.41 7.90 42.06
CA ASP A 347 -16.30 6.81 42.44
C ASP A 347 -15.83 5.46 41.85
N LEU A 348 -15.28 5.48 40.63
CA LEU A 348 -14.69 4.30 40.02
C LEU A 348 -13.37 3.89 40.67
N LYS A 349 -12.59 4.86 41.16
CA LYS A 349 -11.35 4.62 41.90
C LYS A 349 -11.63 3.86 43.21
N GLU A 350 -12.65 4.26 43.95
CA GLU A 350 -13.08 3.58 45.19
C GLU A 350 -13.54 2.13 44.97
N CYS A 351 -13.83 1.75 43.73
CA CYS A 351 -14.20 0.39 43.36
C CYS A 351 -13.03 -0.60 43.29
N PHE A 352 -11.79 -0.17 43.49
CA PHE A 352 -10.63 -1.06 43.47
C PHE A 352 -10.01 -1.24 44.87
N TYR A 353 -9.60 -2.47 45.22
CA TYR A 353 -9.11 -2.78 46.57
C TYR A 353 -7.72 -2.19 46.91
N PHE A 354 -6.99 -1.60 45.96
CA PHE A 354 -5.64 -1.09 46.19
C PHE A 354 -5.57 0.41 46.55
N LEU A 355 -6.62 1.19 46.28
CA LEU A 355 -6.66 2.62 46.63
C LEU A 355 -6.93 2.86 48.12
N ASP A 356 -7.53 1.88 48.80
CA ASP A 356 -7.69 1.88 50.25
C ASP A 356 -6.32 1.74 50.99
N ASN A 357 -5.27 1.28 50.30
CA ASN A 357 -3.93 1.08 50.88
C ASN A 357 -2.95 2.24 50.65
N VAL A 358 -3.30 3.27 49.87
CA VAL A 358 -2.41 4.43 49.61
C VAL A 358 -2.65 5.56 50.63
N VAL A 359 -3.70 5.48 51.44
CA VAL A 359 -4.02 6.47 52.48
C VAL A 359 -3.41 6.10 53.86
N GLN A 360 -2.60 5.05 53.94
CA GLN A 360 -1.97 4.60 55.20
C GLN A 360 -0.43 4.49 55.17
N GLN A 361 0.26 5.24 54.30
CA GLN A 361 1.71 5.44 54.43
C GLN A 361 2.10 6.90 54.47
#